data_AF-A0A0V1HBW8-F1
#
_entry.id   AF-A0A0V1HBW8-F1
#
_cell.length_a   1.000
_cell.length_b   1.000
_cell.length_c   1.000
_cell.angle_alpha   90.00
_cell.angle_beta   90.00
_cell.angle_gamma   90.00
#
_symmetry.space_group_name_H-M   'P 1'
#
loop_
_entity.id
_entity.type
_entity.pdbx_description
1 polymer ?
#
loop_
_entity_poly.entity_id
_entity_poly.type
_entity_poly.pdbx_seq_one_letter_code
_entity_poly.pdbx_strand_id
1 'polypeptide(L)'
;MSGEISRLACLALYKNLQFTAKSISNYSYRQFFVRRIRDHFRANIHESDLNKRQALFRKGEAALEVLKRQKVLCDLYPSGKLVIEEHNKNFKLMISECGHMLCQVCVDVLFVRHSAVCPQCGQLLKRSSFWEMIYDDPLVEKEIFHRKRLQRIYNLKEDDFPDLRSYNDYLEQFEEIVFNMVFDRNLEQTKQMVADFAKANEDLIAKNRNRLSKDQEWVQRAIDDQEKMRSRLLEYKQQEQQEAGMNSAAKRADAREILNELMNSDTPAEMIIMNKKHQQMVEDAQLAKANQAGVVESKPFMFQSQEKSGAYSALNIDGVRYDYIAETLVPNIDVDFANNDQLQKRKFYLNARMPSPDKLAGGFSVMLPLGRAVQEAFCDVLFNCDA
;
A
#
# COMPACT_ATOMS: atom_id res chain seq x y z
N MET A 1 -15.38 -40.57 -11.14
CA MET A 1 -14.54 -40.12 -10.00
C MET A 1 -13.92 -38.78 -10.40
N SER A 2 -14.72 -37.71 -10.38
CA SER A 2 -14.30 -36.36 -10.75
C SER A 2 -13.58 -35.75 -9.55
N GLY A 3 -12.24 -35.77 -9.58
CA GLY A 3 -11.41 -35.20 -8.52
C GLY A 3 -11.79 -33.75 -8.24
N GLU A 4 -12.00 -33.43 -6.97
CA GLU A 4 -12.22 -32.05 -6.53
C GLU A 4 -11.01 -31.20 -6.93
N ILE A 5 -11.27 -30.07 -7.59
CA ILE A 5 -10.20 -29.15 -7.96
C ILE A 5 -9.75 -28.44 -6.69
N SER A 6 -8.49 -28.66 -6.32
CA SER A 6 -7.91 -28.03 -5.14
C SER A 6 -7.83 -26.51 -5.31
N ARG A 7 -8.00 -25.79 -4.20
CA ARG A 7 -7.84 -24.33 -4.17
C ARG A 7 -6.45 -23.90 -4.69
N LEU A 8 -5.43 -24.71 -4.41
CA LEU A 8 -4.06 -24.51 -4.90
C LEU A 8 -3.99 -24.56 -6.42
N ALA A 9 -4.67 -25.49 -7.08
CA ALA A 9 -4.71 -25.57 -8.53
C ALA A 9 -5.33 -24.31 -9.16
N CYS A 10 -6.42 -23.80 -8.58
CA CYS A 10 -7.04 -22.54 -9.04
C CYS A 10 -6.10 -21.33 -8.88
N LEU A 11 -5.35 -21.28 -7.78
CA LEU A 11 -4.36 -20.21 -7.54
C LEU A 11 -3.18 -20.31 -8.50
N ALA A 12 -2.69 -21.52 -8.78
CA ALA A 12 -1.64 -21.76 -9.77
C ALA A 12 -2.11 -21.33 -11.17
N LEU A 13 -3.34 -21.68 -11.56
CA LEU A 13 -3.92 -21.25 -12.83
C LEU A 13 -4.02 -19.72 -12.93
N TYR A 14 -4.46 -19.05 -11.86
CA TYR A 14 -4.51 -17.59 -11.79
C TYR A 14 -3.12 -16.95 -11.96
N LYS A 15 -2.11 -17.44 -11.23
CA LYS A 15 -0.73 -16.96 -11.32
C LYS A 15 -0.17 -17.15 -12.73
N ASN A 16 -0.39 -18.31 -13.33
CA ASN A 16 0.05 -18.63 -14.69
C ASN A 16 -0.59 -17.71 -15.75
N LEU A 17 -1.89 -17.46 -15.63
CA LEU A 17 -2.61 -16.51 -16.49
C LEU A 17 -2.07 -15.08 -16.33
N GLN A 18 -1.89 -14.62 -15.09
CA GLN A 18 -1.34 -13.28 -14.80
C GLN A 18 0.09 -13.12 -15.30
N PHE A 19 0.95 -14.10 -15.08
CA PHE A 19 2.35 -14.07 -15.51
C PHE A 19 2.46 -14.03 -17.04
N THR A 20 1.69 -14.89 -17.72
CA THR A 20 1.68 -14.95 -19.18
C THR A 20 1.10 -13.67 -19.78
N ALA A 21 0.07 -13.08 -19.17
CA ALA A 21 -0.50 -11.78 -19.59
C ALA A 21 0.51 -10.64 -19.45
N LYS A 22 1.22 -10.58 -18.31
CA LYS A 22 2.23 -9.55 -18.04
C LYS A 22 3.44 -9.64 -18.96
N SER A 23 3.73 -10.83 -19.46
CA SER A 23 4.83 -11.05 -20.39
C SER A 23 4.54 -10.59 -21.82
N ILE A 24 3.31 -10.20 -22.15
CA ILE A 24 2.96 -9.71 -23.49
C ILE A 24 3.58 -8.32 -23.69
N SER A 25 4.34 -8.15 -24.76
CA SER A 25 5.04 -6.91 -25.13
C SER A 25 4.08 -5.73 -25.36
N ASN A 26 2.98 -5.96 -26.06
CA ASN A 26 1.97 -4.94 -26.36
C ASN A 26 1.19 -4.48 -25.11
N TYR A 27 1.24 -3.18 -24.80
CA TYR A 27 0.55 -2.57 -23.66
C TYR A 27 -0.94 -2.90 -23.57
N SER A 28 -1.67 -2.67 -24.66
CA SER A 28 -3.14 -2.73 -24.69
C SER A 28 -3.60 -4.15 -24.39
N TYR A 29 -2.96 -5.14 -25.01
CA TYR A 29 -3.23 -6.54 -24.73
C TYR A 29 -2.82 -6.92 -23.30
N ARG A 30 -1.63 -6.54 -22.85
CA ARG A 30 -1.16 -6.81 -21.48
C ARG A 30 -2.16 -6.29 -20.44
N GLN A 31 -2.59 -5.03 -20.53
CA GLN A 31 -3.52 -4.43 -19.59
C GLN A 31 -4.93 -5.03 -19.69
N PHE A 32 -5.42 -5.26 -20.91
CA PHE A 32 -6.72 -5.89 -21.13
C PHE A 32 -6.79 -7.27 -20.47
N PHE A 33 -5.81 -8.13 -20.73
CA PHE A 33 -5.80 -9.48 -20.17
C PHE A 33 -5.59 -9.47 -18.65
N VAL A 34 -4.68 -8.65 -18.12
CA VAL A 34 -4.46 -8.53 -16.66
C VAL A 34 -5.74 -8.12 -15.92
N ARG A 35 -6.48 -7.14 -16.45
CA ARG A 35 -7.78 -6.70 -15.89
C ARG A 35 -8.83 -7.80 -16.01
N ARG A 36 -9.02 -8.34 -17.21
CA ARG A 36 -10.03 -9.37 -17.49
C ARG A 36 -9.83 -10.64 -16.66
N ILE A 37 -8.59 -11.08 -16.46
CA ILE A 37 -8.27 -12.21 -15.58
C ILE A 37 -8.66 -11.89 -14.13
N ARG A 38 -8.34 -10.68 -13.64
CA ARG A 38 -8.69 -10.27 -12.28
C ARG A 38 -10.21 -10.21 -12.08
N ASP A 39 -10.94 -9.65 -13.03
CA ASP A 39 -12.39 -9.48 -12.93
C ASP A 39 -13.10 -10.83 -12.96
N HIS A 40 -12.70 -11.73 -13.87
CA HIS A 40 -13.26 -13.09 -13.92
C HIS A 40 -12.99 -13.88 -12.64
N PHE A 41 -11.79 -13.78 -12.06
CA PHE A 41 -11.52 -14.48 -10.82
C PHE A 41 -12.31 -13.88 -9.66
N ARG A 42 -12.33 -12.55 -9.50
CA ARG A 42 -13.10 -11.86 -8.45
C ARG A 42 -14.58 -12.20 -8.48
N ALA A 43 -15.20 -12.22 -9.67
CA ALA A 43 -16.60 -12.57 -9.82
C ALA A 43 -16.93 -13.99 -9.38
N ASN A 44 -15.96 -14.92 -9.44
CA ASN A 44 -16.17 -16.35 -9.17
C ASN A 44 -15.45 -16.85 -7.89
N ILE A 45 -14.97 -15.96 -7.00
CA ILE A 45 -14.25 -16.34 -5.76
C ILE A 45 -15.12 -17.20 -4.84
N HIS A 46 -16.42 -16.87 -4.74
CA HIS A 46 -17.36 -17.47 -3.79
C HIS A 46 -18.22 -18.59 -4.39
N GLU A 47 -17.89 -19.06 -5.60
CA GLU A 47 -18.66 -20.11 -6.27
C GLU A 47 -18.54 -21.46 -5.54
N SER A 48 -19.68 -21.95 -5.05
CA SER A 48 -19.76 -23.15 -4.21
C SER A 48 -20.04 -24.42 -5.02
N ASP A 49 -20.57 -24.30 -6.23
CA ASP A 49 -20.94 -25.44 -7.07
C ASP A 49 -19.71 -26.15 -7.68
N LEU A 50 -19.55 -27.44 -7.38
CA LEU A 50 -18.39 -28.25 -7.84
C LEU A 50 -18.33 -28.37 -9.38
N ASN A 51 -19.47 -28.64 -10.03
CA ASN A 51 -19.54 -28.77 -11.49
C ASN A 51 -19.22 -27.46 -12.22
N LYS A 52 -19.70 -26.32 -11.67
CA LYS A 52 -19.41 -24.99 -12.23
C LYS A 52 -17.94 -24.63 -12.03
N ARG A 53 -17.35 -24.93 -10.86
CA ARG A 53 -15.91 -24.76 -10.62
C ARG A 53 -15.05 -25.56 -11.60
N GLN A 54 -15.42 -26.81 -11.88
CA GLN A 54 -14.75 -27.62 -12.91
C GLN A 54 -14.86 -27.03 -14.32
N ALA A 55 -16.05 -26.54 -14.70
CA ALA A 55 -16.24 -25.89 -16.00
C ALA A 55 -15.43 -24.58 -16.12
N LEU A 56 -15.41 -23.76 -15.07
CA LEU A 56 -14.64 -22.51 -15.01
C LEU A 56 -13.13 -22.77 -15.06
N PHE A 57 -12.65 -23.80 -14.37
CA PHE A 57 -11.24 -24.18 -14.39
C PHE A 57 -10.80 -24.60 -15.80
N ARG A 58 -11.55 -25.50 -16.46
CA ARG A 58 -11.29 -25.89 -17.85
C ARG A 58 -11.31 -24.70 -18.82
N LYS A 59 -12.23 -23.76 -18.59
CA LYS A 59 -12.30 -22.51 -19.37
C LYS A 59 -11.04 -21.65 -19.15
N GLY A 60 -10.53 -21.59 -17.92
CA GLY A 60 -9.28 -20.91 -17.60
C GLY A 60 -8.05 -21.58 -18.22
N GLU A 61 -7.98 -22.91 -18.25
CA GLU A 61 -6.92 -23.66 -18.94
C GLU A 61 -6.94 -23.38 -20.45
N ALA A 62 -8.12 -23.41 -21.08
CA ALA A 62 -8.26 -23.06 -22.49
C ALA A 62 -7.84 -21.60 -22.76
N ALA A 63 -8.22 -20.67 -21.88
CA ALA A 63 -7.82 -19.27 -21.98
C ALA A 63 -6.30 -19.09 -21.83
N LEU A 64 -5.64 -19.89 -20.97
CA LEU A 64 -4.18 -19.86 -20.81
C LEU A 64 -3.47 -20.26 -22.10
N GLU A 65 -3.96 -21.29 -22.78
CA GLU A 65 -3.40 -21.71 -24.07
C GLU A 65 -3.58 -20.67 -25.17
N VAL A 66 -4.74 -19.98 -25.20
CA VAL A 66 -4.95 -18.84 -26.11
C VAL A 66 -3.98 -17.70 -25.79
N LEU A 67 -3.79 -17.40 -24.51
CA LEU A 67 -2.90 -16.32 -24.06
C LEU A 67 -1.44 -16.60 -24.41
N LYS A 68 -0.98 -17.85 -24.26
CA LYS A 68 0.37 -18.29 -24.68
C LYS A 68 0.57 -18.08 -26.19
N ARG A 69 -0.42 -18.46 -27.02
CA ARG A 69 -0.37 -18.22 -28.47
C ARG A 69 -0.32 -16.73 -28.81
N GLN A 70 -1.14 -15.93 -28.13
CA GLN A 70 -1.16 -14.47 -28.32
C GLN A 70 0.18 -13.84 -27.96
N LYS A 71 0.83 -14.30 -26.89
CA LYS A 71 2.18 -13.85 -26.51
C LYS A 71 3.18 -14.11 -27.64
N VAL A 72 3.23 -15.34 -28.16
CA VAL A 72 4.13 -15.70 -29.28
C VAL A 72 3.88 -14.81 -30.50
N LEU A 73 2.62 -14.54 -30.84
CA LEU A 73 2.29 -13.62 -31.94
C LEU A 73 2.78 -12.19 -31.69
N CYS A 74 2.62 -11.68 -30.47
CA CYS A 74 3.11 -10.34 -30.10
C CYS A 74 4.64 -10.25 -30.08
N ASP A 75 5.33 -11.37 -29.83
CA ASP A 75 6.79 -11.45 -29.86
C ASP A 75 7.32 -11.52 -31.31
N LEU A 76 6.61 -12.22 -32.21
CA LEU A 76 6.95 -12.30 -33.64
C LEU A 76 6.67 -11.00 -34.38
N TYR A 77 5.65 -10.25 -33.97
CA TYR A 77 5.24 -8.98 -34.57
C TYR A 77 5.21 -7.88 -33.51
N PRO A 78 6.38 -7.38 -33.07
CA PRO A 78 6.46 -6.36 -32.04
C PRO A 78 5.81 -5.06 -32.52
N SER A 79 4.84 -4.56 -31.77
CA SER A 79 4.29 -3.22 -31.95
C SER A 79 5.22 -2.17 -31.34
N GLY A 80 5.29 -0.98 -31.94
CA GLY A 80 5.97 0.16 -31.32
C GLY A 80 5.43 0.42 -29.91
N LYS A 81 6.33 0.77 -28.98
CA LYS A 81 5.94 1.11 -27.61
C LYS A 81 5.01 2.32 -27.65
N LEU A 82 3.93 2.26 -26.90
CA LEU A 82 3.06 3.43 -26.75
C LEU A 82 3.79 4.49 -25.92
N VAL A 83 3.44 5.76 -26.07
CA VAL A 83 3.99 6.88 -25.28
C VAL A 83 3.98 6.55 -23.78
N ILE A 84 2.89 5.95 -23.29
CA ILE A 84 2.70 5.50 -21.90
C ILE A 84 3.75 4.46 -21.41
N GLU A 85 4.36 3.68 -22.32
CA GLU A 85 5.37 2.67 -21.99
C GLU A 85 6.81 3.20 -21.95
N GLU A 86 7.10 4.35 -22.57
CA GLU A 86 8.46 4.93 -22.62
C GLU A 86 8.86 5.72 -21.36
N HIS A 87 8.02 5.77 -20.34
CA HIS A 87 8.25 6.68 -19.23
C HIS A 87 9.28 6.13 -18.23
N ASN A 88 10.49 6.69 -18.35
CA ASN A 88 11.38 6.95 -17.22
C ASN A 88 10.52 7.55 -16.09
N LYS A 89 10.53 7.00 -14.87
CA LYS A 89 9.67 7.46 -13.75
C LYS A 89 9.90 8.94 -13.35
N ASN A 90 10.99 9.53 -13.85
CA ASN A 90 11.36 10.92 -13.66
C ASN A 90 10.97 11.82 -14.85
N PHE A 91 10.26 11.30 -15.85
CA PHE A 91 9.78 12.11 -16.97
C PHE A 91 8.58 12.93 -16.51
N LYS A 92 8.82 14.22 -16.32
CA LYS A 92 7.80 15.19 -15.93
C LYS A 92 7.44 16.08 -17.12
N LEU A 93 6.14 16.17 -17.40
CA LEU A 93 5.60 17.15 -18.31
C LEU A 93 5.38 18.46 -17.53
N MET A 94 5.83 19.54 -18.13
CA MET A 94 5.71 20.89 -17.61
C MET A 94 4.80 21.68 -18.55
N ILE A 95 3.95 22.53 -17.99
CA ILE A 95 3.09 23.44 -18.75
C ILE A 95 3.37 24.88 -18.31
N SER A 96 3.09 25.83 -19.20
CA SER A 96 3.27 27.26 -18.96
C SER A 96 2.00 28.04 -19.20
N GLU A 97 2.04 29.35 -18.92
CA GLU A 97 0.92 30.28 -19.12
C GLU A 97 0.36 30.29 -20.56
N CYS A 98 1.16 29.90 -21.57
CA CYS A 98 0.69 29.81 -22.95
C CYS A 98 -0.03 28.49 -23.28
N GLY A 99 -0.14 27.54 -22.35
CA GLY A 99 -0.83 26.26 -22.52
C GLY A 99 -0.04 25.20 -23.30
N HIS A 100 1.20 25.48 -23.71
CA HIS A 100 2.05 24.52 -24.43
C HIS A 100 2.84 23.63 -23.46
N MET A 101 2.88 22.33 -23.77
CA MET A 101 3.56 21.31 -22.98
C MET A 101 5.03 21.17 -23.40
N LEU A 102 5.92 21.13 -22.42
CA LEU A 102 7.34 20.82 -22.61
C LEU A 102 7.78 19.78 -21.57
N CYS A 103 8.68 18.89 -21.93
CA CYS A 103 9.30 18.00 -20.96
C CYS A 103 10.21 18.80 -20.00
N GLN A 104 10.40 18.34 -18.76
CA GLN A 104 11.29 19.02 -17.81
C GLN A 104 12.70 19.28 -18.38
N VAL A 105 13.27 18.29 -19.06
CA VAL A 105 14.58 18.41 -19.74
C VAL A 105 14.54 19.50 -20.81
N CYS A 106 13.44 19.60 -21.55
CA CYS A 106 13.23 20.59 -22.59
C CYS A 106 13.21 22.01 -21.99
N VAL A 107 12.53 22.18 -20.84
CA VAL A 107 12.56 23.45 -20.09
C VAL A 107 13.97 23.76 -19.58
N ASP A 108 14.69 22.75 -19.10
CA ASP A 108 16.07 22.89 -18.61
C ASP A 108 17.05 23.34 -19.69
N VAL A 109 16.94 22.80 -20.90
CA VAL A 109 17.83 23.11 -22.01
C VAL A 109 17.45 24.42 -22.71
N LEU A 110 16.15 24.69 -22.92
CA LEU A 110 15.70 25.89 -23.64
C LEU A 110 15.77 27.16 -22.77
N PHE A 111 15.52 27.04 -21.47
CA PHE A 111 15.44 28.19 -20.55
C PHE A 111 16.67 28.33 -19.64
N VAL A 112 17.86 27.90 -20.11
CA VAL A 112 19.13 28.05 -19.37
C VAL A 112 19.40 29.50 -18.98
N ARG A 113 19.07 30.46 -19.85
CA ARG A 113 19.21 31.90 -19.60
C ARG A 113 18.04 32.51 -18.80
N HIS A 114 17.28 31.69 -18.07
CA HIS A 114 16.08 32.03 -17.30
C HIS A 114 14.85 32.54 -18.09
N SER A 115 15.04 33.06 -19.30
CA SER A 115 13.97 33.49 -20.20
C SER A 115 14.24 33.00 -21.62
N ALA A 116 13.21 32.48 -22.28
CA ALA A 116 13.27 32.05 -23.67
C ALA A 116 11.89 32.15 -24.31
N VAL A 117 11.83 32.05 -25.64
CA VAL A 117 10.56 32.03 -26.37
C VAL A 117 9.98 30.61 -26.37
N CYS A 118 8.65 30.51 -26.24
CA CYS A 118 7.94 29.26 -26.42
C CYS A 118 8.15 28.74 -27.86
N PRO A 119 8.58 27.48 -28.07
CA PRO A 119 8.79 26.95 -29.42
C PRO A 119 7.54 26.85 -30.29
N GLN A 120 6.34 26.79 -29.69
CA GLN A 120 5.08 26.64 -30.44
C GLN A 120 4.41 27.98 -30.75
N CYS A 121 4.30 28.89 -29.78
CA CYS A 121 3.62 30.17 -29.98
C CYS A 121 4.53 31.41 -30.03
N GLY A 122 5.84 31.25 -29.78
CA GLY A 122 6.80 32.36 -29.78
C GLY A 122 6.68 33.32 -28.58
N GLN A 123 5.76 33.08 -27.63
CA GLN A 123 5.61 33.93 -26.45
C GLN A 123 6.85 33.90 -25.56
N LEU A 124 7.31 35.06 -25.12
CA LEU A 124 8.43 35.16 -24.19
C LEU A 124 8.01 34.68 -22.80
N LEU A 125 8.63 33.61 -22.33
CA LEU A 125 8.32 32.96 -21.06
C LEU A 125 9.54 32.94 -20.14
N LYS A 126 9.28 32.89 -18.83
CA LYS A 126 10.30 32.71 -17.80
C LYS A 126 10.32 31.24 -17.37
N ARG A 127 11.50 30.74 -17.00
CA ARG A 127 11.66 29.39 -16.43
C ARG A 127 10.76 29.16 -15.21
N SER A 128 10.55 30.17 -14.37
CA SER A 128 9.68 30.11 -13.19
C SER A 128 8.19 30.04 -13.51
N SER A 129 7.79 30.33 -14.74
CA SER A 129 6.38 30.27 -15.18
C SER A 129 5.97 28.86 -15.61
N PHE A 130 6.85 27.86 -15.53
CA PHE A 130 6.51 26.46 -15.79
C PHE A 130 6.13 25.74 -14.49
N TRP A 131 5.06 24.97 -14.51
CA TRP A 131 4.66 24.08 -13.41
C TRP A 131 4.44 22.65 -13.91
N GLU A 132 4.50 21.69 -13.00
CA GLU A 132 4.29 20.27 -13.30
C GLU A 132 2.83 20.03 -13.66
N MET A 133 2.62 19.36 -14.80
CA MET A 133 1.30 19.01 -15.30
C MET A 133 0.77 17.81 -14.52
N ILE A 134 -0.36 17.98 -13.84
CA ILE A 134 -1.04 16.93 -13.06
C ILE A 134 -2.19 16.34 -13.86
N TYR A 135 -2.88 17.16 -14.66
CA TYR A 135 -3.98 16.74 -15.51
C TYR A 135 -3.52 16.47 -16.94
N ASP A 136 -4.14 15.48 -17.60
CA ASP A 136 -3.78 15.12 -18.98
C ASP A 136 -4.15 16.21 -20.01
N ASP A 137 -5.07 17.12 -19.67
CA ASP A 137 -5.54 18.19 -20.57
C ASP A 137 -4.83 19.53 -20.29
N PRO A 138 -4.05 20.07 -21.25
CA PRO A 138 -3.36 21.35 -21.10
C PRO A 138 -4.30 22.54 -20.92
N LEU A 139 -5.52 22.48 -21.47
CA LEU A 139 -6.50 23.55 -21.36
C LEU A 139 -6.96 23.70 -19.91
N VAL A 140 -7.22 22.58 -19.24
CA VAL A 140 -7.63 22.52 -17.83
C VAL A 140 -6.55 23.10 -16.93
N GLU A 141 -5.27 22.78 -17.20
CA GLU A 141 -4.14 23.34 -16.46
C GLU A 141 -4.01 24.87 -16.64
N LYS A 142 -4.17 25.36 -17.88
CA LYS A 142 -4.18 26.80 -18.18
C LYS A 142 -5.33 27.49 -17.42
N GLU A 143 -6.53 26.91 -17.44
CA GLU A 143 -7.70 27.42 -16.71
C GLU A 143 -7.45 27.48 -15.20
N ILE A 144 -6.99 26.39 -14.60
CA ILE A 144 -6.71 26.30 -13.16
C ILE A 144 -5.68 27.36 -12.74
N PHE A 145 -4.65 27.59 -13.55
CA PHE A 145 -3.66 28.62 -13.30
C PHE A 145 -4.28 30.02 -13.25
N HIS A 146 -5.05 30.40 -14.29
CA HIS A 146 -5.71 31.71 -14.32
C HIS A 146 -6.75 31.86 -13.22
N ARG A 147 -7.57 30.82 -12.97
CA ARG A 147 -8.59 30.79 -11.92
C ARG A 147 -7.97 31.01 -10.53
N LYS A 148 -6.90 30.27 -10.19
CA LYS A 148 -6.19 30.45 -8.90
C LYS A 148 -5.58 31.84 -8.75
N ARG A 149 -5.06 32.41 -9.83
CA ARG A 149 -4.48 33.78 -9.81
C ARG A 149 -5.57 34.83 -9.62
N LEU A 150 -6.68 34.72 -10.34
CA LEU A 150 -7.79 35.65 -10.29
C LEU A 150 -8.57 35.54 -8.99
N GLN A 151 -8.76 34.34 -8.42
CA GLN A 151 -9.43 34.15 -7.12
C GLN A 151 -8.75 34.86 -5.95
N ARG A 152 -7.46 35.20 -6.06
CA ARG A 152 -6.78 36.02 -5.04
C ARG A 152 -7.23 37.48 -5.07
N ILE A 153 -7.64 37.97 -6.23
CA ILE A 153 -8.14 39.34 -6.46
C ILE A 153 -9.66 39.34 -6.30
N TYR A 154 -10.35 38.39 -6.91
CA TYR A 154 -11.79 38.17 -6.86
C TYR A 154 -12.15 37.29 -5.65
N ASN A 155 -11.91 37.79 -4.44
CA ASN A 155 -12.11 37.05 -3.18
C ASN A 155 -13.34 37.49 -2.37
N LEU A 156 -14.23 38.32 -2.93
CA LEU A 156 -15.48 38.72 -2.26
C LEU A 156 -16.43 37.54 -2.06
N LYS A 157 -17.20 37.60 -0.98
CA LYS A 157 -18.15 36.57 -0.55
C LYS A 157 -19.58 37.08 -0.70
N GLU A 158 -20.54 36.15 -0.63
CA GLU A 158 -21.97 36.46 -0.66
C GLU A 158 -22.36 37.53 0.37
N ASP A 159 -21.77 37.48 1.58
CA ASP A 159 -22.01 38.44 2.67
C ASP A 159 -21.60 39.90 2.32
N ASP A 160 -20.77 40.11 1.29
CA ASP A 160 -20.30 41.44 0.87
C ASP A 160 -21.23 42.12 -0.15
N PHE A 161 -22.27 41.41 -0.61
CA PHE A 161 -23.25 41.90 -1.57
C PHE A 161 -24.63 42.12 -0.92
N PRO A 162 -25.42 43.09 -1.40
CA PRO A 162 -26.75 43.35 -0.86
C PRO A 162 -27.77 42.28 -1.25
N ASP A 163 -27.64 41.73 -2.47
CA ASP A 163 -28.57 40.77 -3.05
C ASP A 163 -27.84 39.59 -3.68
N LEU A 164 -28.46 38.40 -3.62
CA LEU A 164 -27.95 37.18 -4.25
C LEU A 164 -27.74 37.35 -5.77
N ARG A 165 -28.55 38.17 -6.43
CA ARG A 165 -28.42 38.44 -7.86
C ARG A 165 -27.11 39.14 -8.18
N SER A 166 -26.75 40.17 -7.42
CA SER A 166 -25.49 40.89 -7.61
C SER A 166 -24.27 40.00 -7.38
N TYR A 167 -24.37 39.08 -6.42
CA TYR A 167 -23.33 38.08 -6.20
C TYR A 167 -23.20 37.09 -7.38
N ASN A 168 -24.33 36.61 -7.93
CA ASN A 168 -24.30 35.74 -9.11
C ASN A 168 -23.78 36.46 -10.36
N ASP A 169 -24.16 37.72 -10.57
CA ASP A 169 -23.64 38.54 -11.68
C ASP A 169 -22.12 38.75 -11.54
N TYR A 170 -21.62 38.87 -10.30
CA TYR A 170 -20.18 38.91 -10.00
C TYR A 170 -19.47 37.58 -10.30
N LEU A 171 -20.08 36.44 -9.98
CA LEU A 171 -19.54 35.12 -10.31
C LEU A 171 -19.50 34.90 -11.84
N GLU A 172 -20.54 35.32 -12.55
CA GLU A 172 -20.58 35.21 -14.02
C GLU A 172 -19.51 36.08 -14.67
N GLN A 173 -19.33 37.32 -14.20
CA GLN A 173 -18.23 38.19 -14.66
C GLN A 173 -16.86 37.56 -14.41
N PHE A 174 -16.68 36.89 -13.28
CA PHE A 174 -15.46 36.16 -12.98
C PHE A 174 -15.21 35.02 -13.99
N GLU A 175 -16.24 34.24 -14.34
CA GLU A 175 -16.14 33.18 -15.35
C GLU A 175 -15.84 33.73 -16.75
N GLU A 176 -16.46 34.86 -17.12
CA GLU A 176 -16.18 35.53 -18.39
C GLU A 176 -14.72 35.99 -18.48
N ILE A 177 -14.17 36.54 -17.39
CA ILE A 177 -12.76 36.94 -17.29
C ILE A 177 -11.85 35.73 -17.42
N VAL A 178 -12.14 34.63 -16.71
CA VAL A 178 -11.36 33.38 -16.80
C VAL A 178 -11.39 32.85 -18.23
N PHE A 179 -12.56 32.79 -18.86
CA PHE A 179 -12.74 32.33 -20.24
C PHE A 179 -11.93 33.17 -21.22
N ASN A 180 -12.01 34.50 -21.12
CA ASN A 180 -11.25 35.41 -21.97
C ASN A 180 -9.73 35.22 -21.83
N MET A 181 -9.24 34.98 -20.60
CA MET A 181 -7.82 34.71 -20.33
C MET A 181 -7.37 33.35 -20.87
N VAL A 182 -8.19 32.29 -20.77
CA VAL A 182 -7.84 30.94 -21.25
C VAL A 182 -7.75 30.90 -22.77
N PHE A 183 -8.67 31.56 -23.47
CA PHE A 183 -8.74 31.57 -24.94
C PHE A 183 -8.03 32.75 -25.59
N ASP A 184 -7.28 33.54 -24.81
CA ASP A 184 -6.53 34.71 -25.28
C ASP A 184 -7.40 35.73 -26.04
N ARG A 185 -8.67 35.88 -25.64
CA ARG A 185 -9.63 36.84 -26.21
C ARG A 185 -9.60 38.14 -25.42
N ASN A 186 -9.54 39.28 -26.11
CA ASN A 186 -9.62 40.62 -25.50
C ASN A 186 -8.70 40.84 -24.28
N LEU A 187 -7.50 40.23 -24.29
CA LEU A 187 -6.60 40.19 -23.13
C LEU A 187 -6.31 41.56 -22.50
N GLU A 188 -6.16 42.61 -23.31
CA GLU A 188 -5.85 43.95 -22.81
C GLU A 188 -7.01 44.54 -22.00
N GLN A 189 -8.23 44.43 -22.53
CA GLN A 189 -9.44 44.90 -21.86
C GLN A 189 -9.69 44.10 -20.58
N THR A 190 -9.56 42.78 -20.63
CA THR A 190 -9.75 41.92 -19.46
C THR A 190 -8.71 42.21 -18.38
N LYS A 191 -7.44 42.44 -18.74
CA LYS A 191 -6.40 42.85 -17.78
C LYS A 191 -6.70 44.20 -17.15
N GLN A 192 -7.19 45.16 -17.94
CA GLN A 192 -7.57 46.47 -17.44
C GLN A 192 -8.76 46.38 -16.48
N MET A 193 -9.80 45.63 -16.82
CA MET A 193 -10.94 45.37 -15.94
C MET A 193 -10.52 44.76 -14.60
N VAL A 194 -9.61 43.77 -14.63
CA VAL A 194 -9.06 43.15 -13.42
C VAL A 194 -8.26 44.16 -12.59
N ALA A 195 -7.49 45.05 -13.23
CA ALA A 195 -6.72 46.09 -12.55
C ALA A 195 -7.62 47.17 -11.91
N ASP A 196 -8.65 47.62 -12.63
CA ASP A 196 -9.63 48.58 -12.14
C ASP A 196 -10.40 48.01 -10.96
N PHE A 197 -10.82 46.74 -11.05
CA PHE A 197 -11.47 46.02 -9.96
C PHE A 197 -10.57 45.88 -8.73
N ALA A 198 -9.31 45.49 -8.93
CA ALA A 198 -8.34 45.35 -7.84
C ALA A 198 -8.11 46.68 -7.12
N LYS A 199 -8.07 47.78 -7.86
CA LYS A 199 -7.91 49.13 -7.30
C LYS A 199 -9.16 49.62 -6.57
N ALA A 200 -10.35 49.35 -7.11
CA ALA A 200 -11.62 49.76 -6.49
C ALA A 200 -11.91 49.01 -5.18
N ASN A 201 -11.49 47.74 -5.08
CA ASN A 201 -11.82 46.85 -3.97
C ASN A 201 -10.62 46.49 -3.08
N GLU A 202 -9.52 47.24 -3.14
CA GLU A 202 -8.26 46.92 -2.45
C GLU A 202 -8.46 46.63 -0.95
N ASP A 203 -9.23 47.48 -0.26
CA ASP A 203 -9.52 47.35 1.18
C ASP A 203 -10.34 46.09 1.49
N LEU A 204 -11.32 45.76 0.65
CA LEU A 204 -12.16 44.56 0.82
C LEU A 204 -11.36 43.30 0.54
N ILE A 205 -10.51 43.32 -0.49
CA ILE A 205 -9.64 42.20 -0.84
C ILE A 205 -8.67 41.91 0.30
N ALA A 206 -8.07 42.95 0.89
CA ALA A 206 -7.16 42.82 2.02
C ALA A 206 -7.86 42.22 3.26
N LYS A 207 -9.07 42.68 3.59
CA LYS A 207 -9.88 42.14 4.70
C LYS A 207 -10.27 40.68 4.48
N ASN A 208 -10.65 40.33 3.26
CA ASN A 208 -11.14 39.00 2.91
C ASN A 208 -10.02 37.97 2.68
N ARG A 209 -8.74 38.37 2.67
CA ARG A 209 -7.61 37.47 2.40
C ARG A 209 -7.50 36.31 3.40
N ASN A 210 -7.83 36.55 4.66
CA ASN A 210 -7.77 35.55 5.73
C ASN A 210 -9.16 35.08 6.20
N ARG A 211 -10.24 35.59 5.60
CA ARG A 211 -11.60 35.22 5.97
C ARG A 211 -11.95 33.88 5.31
N LEU A 212 -12.07 32.83 6.11
CA LEU A 212 -12.57 31.55 5.61
C LEU A 212 -14.06 31.68 5.28
N SER A 213 -14.49 31.02 4.21
CA SER A 213 -15.92 30.84 3.96
C SER A 213 -16.55 29.98 5.07
N LYS A 214 -17.85 30.14 5.33
CA LYS A 214 -18.59 29.28 6.29
C LYS A 214 -18.36 27.79 6.01
N ASP A 215 -18.37 27.41 4.73
CA ASP A 215 -18.09 26.04 4.31
C ASP A 215 -16.65 25.61 4.58
N GLN A 216 -15.69 26.50 4.37
CA GLN A 216 -14.28 26.21 4.64
C GLN A 216 -14.01 26.07 6.14
N GLU A 217 -14.63 26.92 6.96
CA GLU A 217 -14.59 26.76 8.42
C GLU A 217 -15.19 25.44 8.86
N TRP A 218 -16.32 25.05 8.26
CA TRP A 218 -16.96 23.77 8.54
C TRP A 218 -16.06 22.59 8.17
N VAL A 219 -15.45 22.60 6.99
CA VAL A 219 -14.47 21.58 6.57
C VAL A 219 -13.28 21.53 7.51
N GLN A 220 -12.71 22.69 7.89
CA GLN A 220 -11.56 22.75 8.78
C GLN A 220 -11.90 22.17 10.16
N ARG A 221 -13.03 22.55 10.74
CA ARG A 221 -13.49 21.98 12.03
C ARG A 221 -13.67 20.47 11.94
N ALA A 222 -14.23 19.96 10.84
CA ALA A 222 -14.40 18.53 10.63
C ALA A 222 -13.05 17.79 10.59
N ILE A 223 -12.04 18.36 9.93
CA ILE A 223 -10.68 17.79 9.88
C ILE A 223 -10.04 17.82 11.28
N ASP A 224 -10.09 18.96 11.97
CA ASP A 224 -9.52 19.11 13.31
C ASP A 224 -10.13 18.14 14.32
N ASP A 225 -11.45 17.92 14.25
CA ASP A 225 -12.16 16.98 15.11
C ASP A 225 -11.77 15.52 14.79
N GLN A 226 -11.60 15.18 13.51
CA GLN A 226 -11.09 13.88 13.10
C GLN A 226 -9.66 13.63 13.58
N GLU A 227 -8.78 14.63 13.49
CA GLU A 227 -7.40 14.54 13.97
C GLU A 227 -7.31 14.41 15.49
N LYS A 228 -8.11 15.18 16.24
CA LYS A 228 -8.22 15.05 17.69
C LYS A 228 -8.73 13.67 18.10
N MET A 229 -9.74 13.16 17.41
CA MET A 229 -10.27 11.82 17.68
C MET A 229 -9.21 10.74 17.42
N ARG A 230 -8.50 10.84 16.30
CA ARG A 230 -7.40 9.93 15.96
C ARG A 230 -6.29 9.98 17.00
N SER A 231 -5.93 11.17 17.48
CA SER A 231 -4.89 11.36 18.49
C SER A 231 -5.29 10.73 19.83
N ARG A 232 -6.55 10.94 20.29
CA ARG A 232 -7.07 10.30 21.51
C ARG A 232 -7.06 8.77 21.42
N LEU A 233 -7.41 8.21 20.26
CA LEU A 233 -7.36 6.75 20.05
C LEU A 233 -5.92 6.21 20.09
N LEU A 234 -4.96 6.95 19.53
CA LEU A 234 -3.55 6.60 19.59
C LEU A 234 -3.01 6.65 21.02
N GLU A 235 -3.35 7.69 21.79
CA GLU A 235 -3.00 7.81 23.20
C GLU A 235 -3.58 6.66 24.02
N TYR A 236 -4.87 6.34 23.84
CA TYR A 236 -5.52 5.22 24.52
C TYR A 236 -4.83 3.89 24.21
N LYS A 237 -4.51 3.64 22.93
CA LYS A 237 -3.81 2.43 22.50
C LYS A 237 -2.39 2.35 23.09
N GLN A 238 -1.69 3.47 23.20
CA GLN A 238 -0.37 3.52 23.83
C GLN A 238 -0.46 3.25 25.34
N GLN A 239 -1.45 3.81 26.03
CA GLN A 239 -1.70 3.53 27.44
C GLN A 239 -2.01 2.05 27.67
N GLU A 240 -2.89 1.46 26.86
CA GLU A 240 -3.22 0.02 26.94
C GLU A 240 -1.96 -0.86 26.73
N GLN A 241 -1.10 -0.51 25.78
CA GLN A 241 0.17 -1.21 25.56
C GLN A 241 1.15 -1.04 26.73
N GLN A 242 1.23 0.15 27.32
CA GLN A 242 2.08 0.40 28.49
C GLN A 242 1.57 -0.36 29.72
N GLU A 243 0.26 -0.36 29.97
CA GLU A 243 -0.36 -1.13 31.05
C GLU A 243 -0.16 -2.63 30.86
N ALA A 244 -0.36 -3.15 29.64
CA ALA A 244 -0.07 -4.55 29.31
C ALA A 244 1.42 -4.88 29.51
N GLY A 245 2.32 -3.95 29.13
CA GLY A 245 3.75 -4.04 29.37
C GLY A 245 4.10 -4.10 30.86
N MET A 246 3.59 -3.17 31.66
CA MET A 246 3.79 -3.11 33.11
C MET A 246 3.24 -4.36 33.81
N ASN A 247 2.03 -4.80 33.45
CA ASN A 247 1.43 -6.03 33.98
C ASN A 247 2.27 -7.26 33.65
N SER A 248 2.82 -7.35 32.43
CA SER A 248 3.73 -8.44 32.05
C SER A 248 5.06 -8.40 32.80
N ALA A 249 5.59 -7.20 33.06
CA ALA A 249 6.83 -7.00 33.82
C ALA A 249 6.64 -7.31 35.31
N ALA A 250 5.52 -6.90 35.91
CA ALA A 250 5.17 -7.21 37.30
C ALA A 250 5.05 -8.73 37.51
N LYS A 251 4.37 -9.45 36.61
CA LYS A 251 4.31 -10.93 36.65
C LYS A 251 5.69 -11.59 36.56
N ARG A 252 6.62 -11.05 35.77
CA ARG A 252 8.00 -11.55 35.68
C ARG A 252 8.81 -11.24 36.95
N ALA A 253 8.62 -10.07 37.54
CA ALA A 253 9.26 -9.70 38.80
C ALA A 253 8.78 -10.57 39.96
N ASP A 254 7.47 -10.79 40.05
CA ASP A 254 6.84 -11.67 41.03
C ASP A 254 7.40 -13.10 40.93
N ALA A 255 7.43 -13.66 39.71
CA ALA A 255 8.04 -14.98 39.45
C ALA A 255 9.53 -15.04 39.84
N ARG A 256 10.29 -13.97 39.62
CA ARG A 256 11.72 -13.88 39.97
C ARG A 256 11.93 -13.82 41.49
N GLU A 257 11.02 -13.19 42.21
CA GLU A 257 11.02 -13.18 43.67
C GLU A 257 10.76 -14.58 44.24
N ILE A 258 9.76 -15.33 43.71
CA ILE A 258 9.52 -16.73 44.12
C ILE A 258 10.79 -17.57 43.92
N LEU A 259 11.45 -17.41 42.76
CA LEU A 259 12.68 -18.13 42.44
C LEU A 259 13.82 -17.77 43.39
N ASN A 260 14.00 -16.50 43.75
CA ASN A 260 15.03 -16.08 44.70
C ASN A 260 14.78 -16.61 46.11
N GLU A 261 13.52 -16.68 46.55
CA GLU A 261 13.14 -17.22 47.86
C GLU A 261 13.34 -18.74 47.92
N LEU A 262 13.06 -19.45 46.83
CA LEU A 262 13.36 -20.87 46.67
C LEU A 262 14.87 -21.17 46.62
N MET A 263 15.67 -20.25 46.09
CA MET A 263 17.12 -20.44 45.96
C MET A 263 17.89 -20.13 47.25
N ASN A 264 17.42 -19.18 48.06
CA ASN A 264 18.17 -18.65 49.20
C ASN A 264 17.64 -19.12 50.56
N SER A 265 16.49 -19.80 50.61
CA SER A 265 15.94 -20.33 51.85
C SER A 265 15.99 -21.86 51.90
N ASP A 266 16.28 -22.41 53.07
CA ASP A 266 16.30 -23.86 53.33
C ASP A 266 14.92 -24.42 53.71
N THR A 267 13.84 -23.68 53.41
CA THR A 267 12.47 -24.12 53.73
C THR A 267 11.91 -25.03 52.63
N PRO A 268 11.08 -26.03 52.97
CA PRO A 268 10.47 -26.90 51.96
C PRO A 268 9.69 -26.09 50.93
N ALA A 269 9.96 -26.32 49.63
CA ALA A 269 9.40 -25.55 48.52
C ALA A 269 7.86 -25.44 48.52
N GLU A 270 7.18 -26.45 49.09
CA GLU A 270 5.72 -26.48 49.21
C GLU A 270 5.17 -25.37 50.12
N MET A 271 5.88 -25.05 51.21
CA MET A 271 5.48 -23.99 52.15
C MET A 271 5.62 -22.60 51.53
N ILE A 272 6.66 -22.36 50.74
CA ILE A 272 6.91 -21.06 50.07
C ILE A 272 5.79 -20.76 49.06
N ILE A 273 5.44 -21.75 48.23
CA ILE A 273 4.36 -21.63 47.24
C ILE A 273 3.00 -21.40 47.94
N MET A 274 2.76 -22.10 49.05
CA MET A 274 1.53 -21.96 49.83
C MET A 274 1.40 -20.55 50.43
N ASN A 275 2.48 -20.02 51.02
CA ASN A 275 2.50 -18.67 51.58
C ASN A 275 2.26 -17.59 50.50
N LYS A 276 2.91 -17.73 49.34
CA LYS A 276 2.75 -16.79 48.22
C LYS A 276 1.32 -16.80 47.64
N LYS A 277 0.72 -17.99 47.50
CA LYS A 277 -0.70 -18.11 47.11
C LYS A 277 -1.64 -17.46 48.12
N HIS A 278 -1.35 -17.61 49.42
CA HIS A 278 -2.15 -16.99 50.45
C HIS A 278 -2.05 -15.45 50.39
N GLN A 279 -0.86 -14.91 50.16
CA GLN A 279 -0.65 -13.47 49.94
C GLN A 279 -1.41 -12.95 48.73
N GLN A 280 -1.31 -13.62 47.57
CA GLN A 280 -2.07 -13.27 46.36
C GLN A 280 -3.59 -13.28 46.61
N MET A 281 -4.12 -14.28 47.32
CA MET A 281 -5.55 -14.35 47.66
C MET A 281 -6.00 -13.18 48.56
N VAL A 282 -5.15 -12.72 49.48
CA VAL A 282 -5.45 -11.59 50.36
C VAL A 282 -5.41 -10.27 49.57
N GLU A 283 -4.43 -10.10 48.67
CA GLU A 283 -4.33 -8.92 47.80
C GLU A 283 -5.51 -8.83 46.82
N ASP A 284 -5.89 -9.93 46.17
CA ASP A 284 -7.05 -9.99 45.27
C ASP A 284 -8.36 -9.66 46.01
N ALA A 285 -8.51 -10.14 47.26
CA ALA A 285 -9.66 -9.83 48.09
C ALA A 285 -9.70 -8.37 48.55
N GLN A 286 -8.53 -7.71 48.69
CA GLN A 286 -8.44 -6.28 49.03
C GLN A 286 -8.72 -5.39 47.82
N LEU A 287 -8.18 -5.73 46.63
CA LEU A 287 -8.48 -5.05 45.36
C LEU A 287 -9.98 -5.13 45.00
N ALA A 288 -10.60 -6.29 45.22
CA ALA A 288 -12.04 -6.47 45.01
C ALA A 288 -12.90 -5.59 45.95
N LYS A 289 -12.44 -5.34 47.18
CA LYS A 289 -13.12 -4.43 48.13
C LYS A 289 -12.89 -2.96 47.80
N ALA A 290 -11.72 -2.58 47.30
CA ALA A 290 -11.42 -1.21 46.87
C ALA A 290 -12.24 -0.78 45.64
N ASN A 291 -12.43 -1.68 44.67
CA ASN A 291 -13.26 -1.45 43.48
C ASN A 291 -14.77 -1.34 43.79
N GLN A 292 -15.22 -1.75 44.98
CA GLN A 292 -16.60 -1.54 45.44
C GLN A 292 -16.81 -0.19 46.14
N ALA A 293 -15.75 0.50 46.54
CA ALA A 293 -15.82 1.79 47.26
C ALA A 293 -15.56 3.02 46.38
N GLY A 294 -14.99 2.85 45.18
CA GLY A 294 -14.74 3.93 44.22
C GLY A 294 -15.76 3.93 43.09
N VAL A 295 -16.76 4.82 43.15
CA VAL A 295 -17.52 5.23 41.96
C VAL A 295 -16.58 6.04 41.07
N VAL A 296 -15.82 5.36 40.21
CA VAL A 296 -15.22 5.97 39.03
C VAL A 296 -16.22 5.73 37.90
N GLU A 297 -17.05 6.74 37.62
CA GLU A 297 -17.84 6.82 36.39
C GLU A 297 -16.90 6.97 35.18
N SER A 298 -16.17 5.93 34.84
CA SER A 298 -15.74 5.73 33.46
C SER A 298 -16.95 5.19 32.72
N LYS A 299 -17.80 6.08 32.19
CA LYS A 299 -18.85 5.69 31.25
C LYS A 299 -18.18 4.92 30.11
N PRO A 300 -18.43 3.61 29.95
CA PRO A 300 -17.99 2.91 28.76
C PRO A 300 -18.83 3.44 27.61
N PHE A 301 -18.17 3.99 26.60
CA PHE A 301 -18.82 4.24 25.33
C PHE A 301 -19.35 2.88 24.81
N MET A 302 -20.68 2.75 24.76
CA MET A 302 -21.37 1.53 24.36
C MET A 302 -21.03 1.19 22.91
N PHE A 303 -20.07 0.28 22.72
CA PHE A 303 -19.85 -0.39 21.46
C PHE A 303 -21.00 -1.38 21.25
N GLN A 304 -21.87 -1.10 20.28
CA GLN A 304 -22.82 -2.10 19.79
C GLN A 304 -22.02 -3.30 19.29
N SER A 305 -22.26 -4.44 19.96
CA SER A 305 -21.85 -5.77 19.55
C SER A 305 -22.30 -6.03 18.10
N GLN A 306 -21.41 -5.73 17.16
CA GLN A 306 -21.48 -6.32 15.83
C GLN A 306 -20.82 -7.70 15.88
N GLU A 307 -21.50 -8.63 15.24
CA GLU A 307 -21.29 -10.07 15.26
C GLU A 307 -19.83 -10.49 15.03
N LYS A 308 -19.47 -11.59 15.69
CA LYS A 308 -18.16 -12.25 15.62
C LYS A 308 -17.78 -12.54 14.15
N SER A 309 -16.85 -11.74 13.63
CA SER A 309 -15.94 -12.17 12.56
C SER A 309 -14.57 -12.43 13.16
N GLY A 310 -13.95 -13.52 12.69
CA GLY A 310 -12.78 -14.14 13.31
C GLY A 310 -11.58 -13.21 13.52
N ALA A 311 -10.83 -13.52 14.58
CA ALA A 311 -9.59 -12.87 14.94
C ALA A 311 -8.59 -12.87 13.77
N TYR A 312 -8.25 -11.68 13.30
CA TYR A 312 -6.95 -11.41 12.68
C TYR A 312 -6.20 -10.48 13.61
N SER A 313 -5.13 -10.99 14.21
CA SER A 313 -4.16 -10.17 14.94
C SER A 313 -3.57 -9.13 13.99
N ALA A 314 -3.90 -7.85 14.20
CA ALA A 314 -3.25 -6.75 13.52
C ALA A 314 -1.83 -6.60 14.10
N LEU A 315 -0.86 -7.29 13.50
CA LEU A 315 0.54 -6.96 13.66
C LEU A 315 0.78 -5.58 13.02
N ASN A 316 0.77 -4.55 13.86
CA ASN A 316 1.31 -3.24 13.50
C ASN A 316 2.83 -3.38 13.58
N ILE A 317 3.47 -3.50 12.42
CA ILE A 317 4.91 -3.35 12.30
C ILE A 317 5.13 -1.94 11.77
N ASP A 318 5.65 -1.06 12.61
CA ASP A 318 6.13 0.25 12.20
C ASP A 318 7.26 0.04 11.17
N GLY A 319 7.02 0.45 9.93
CA GLY A 319 7.96 0.25 8.84
C GLY A 319 9.18 1.14 9.01
N VAL A 320 10.31 0.56 9.41
CA VAL A 320 11.62 1.16 9.14
C VAL A 320 11.83 1.17 7.62
N ARG A 321 12.38 2.28 7.09
CA ARG A 321 12.69 2.44 5.67
C ARG A 321 13.56 1.26 5.19
N TYR A 322 13.06 0.52 4.21
CA TYR A 322 13.76 -0.63 3.63
C TYR A 322 14.91 -0.16 2.75
N ASP A 323 16.15 -0.42 3.18
CA ASP A 323 17.33 -0.36 2.34
C ASP A 323 17.63 -1.77 1.82
N TYR A 324 17.60 -1.93 0.49
CA TYR A 324 17.82 -3.22 -0.16
C TYR A 324 19.29 -3.64 -0.02
N ILE A 325 19.53 -4.65 0.80
CA ILE A 325 20.78 -5.41 0.82
C ILE A 325 20.46 -6.76 0.16
N ALA A 326 21.14 -7.06 -0.95
CA ALA A 326 20.98 -8.34 -1.63
C ALA A 326 21.54 -9.46 -0.75
N GLU A 327 20.68 -10.08 0.05
CA GLU A 327 21.03 -11.31 0.76
C GLU A 327 21.08 -12.46 -0.25
N THR A 328 22.28 -13.03 -0.42
CA THR A 328 22.43 -14.32 -1.07
C THR A 328 21.85 -15.36 -0.12
N LEU A 329 20.61 -15.78 -0.36
CA LEU A 329 20.00 -16.90 0.34
C LEU A 329 20.80 -18.16 0.01
N VAL A 330 21.78 -18.49 0.84
CA VAL A 330 22.33 -19.84 0.89
C VAL A 330 21.39 -20.61 1.83
N PRO A 331 20.64 -21.60 1.32
CA PRO A 331 19.77 -22.40 2.17
C PRO A 331 20.65 -23.11 3.19
N ASN A 332 20.30 -22.96 4.46
CA ASN A 332 21.06 -23.46 5.60
C ASN A 332 20.97 -24.99 5.67
N ILE A 333 21.62 -25.68 4.73
CA ILE A 333 21.68 -27.13 4.64
C ILE A 333 23.00 -27.57 5.28
N ASP A 334 22.99 -27.79 6.59
CA ASP A 334 24.12 -28.35 7.34
C ASP A 334 24.16 -29.90 7.19
N VAL A 335 24.11 -30.36 5.94
CA VAL A 335 24.20 -31.76 5.54
C VAL A 335 25.03 -31.83 4.25
N ASP A 336 26.20 -32.44 4.31
CA ASP A 336 27.01 -32.72 3.12
C ASP A 336 26.59 -34.07 2.53
N PHE A 337 25.82 -34.03 1.45
CA PHE A 337 25.30 -35.23 0.80
C PHE A 337 26.37 -36.05 0.05
N ALA A 338 27.57 -35.49 -0.17
CA ALA A 338 28.68 -36.24 -0.74
C ALA A 338 29.40 -37.10 0.33
N ASN A 339 29.20 -36.80 1.62
CA ASN A 339 29.88 -37.48 2.72
C ASN A 339 29.02 -38.60 3.34
N ASN A 340 29.28 -39.83 2.92
CA ASN A 340 28.51 -41.01 3.34
C ASN A 340 28.57 -41.30 4.86
N ASP A 341 29.68 -40.94 5.52
CA ASP A 341 29.85 -41.18 6.97
C ASP A 341 28.93 -40.29 7.80
N GLN A 342 28.71 -39.05 7.35
CA GLN A 342 27.79 -38.11 8.02
C GLN A 342 26.34 -38.61 7.89
N LEU A 343 25.97 -39.11 6.72
CA LEU A 343 24.63 -39.64 6.43
C LEU A 343 24.34 -40.94 7.21
N GLN A 344 25.36 -41.80 7.37
CA GLN A 344 25.25 -43.01 8.17
C GLN A 344 25.14 -42.70 9.68
N LYS A 345 25.93 -41.73 10.21
CA LYS A 345 25.84 -41.28 11.61
C LYS A 345 24.50 -40.66 11.95
N ARG A 346 23.91 -39.89 11.04
CA ARG A 346 22.54 -39.33 11.17
C ARG A 346 21.43 -40.35 10.90
N LYS A 347 21.78 -41.64 10.68
CA LYS A 347 20.86 -42.78 10.54
C LYS A 347 19.92 -42.72 9.32
N PHE A 348 20.27 -41.99 8.27
CA PHE A 348 19.40 -41.87 7.09
C PHE A 348 19.22 -43.19 6.31
N TYR A 349 20.13 -44.15 6.47
CA TYR A 349 20.10 -45.44 5.76
C TYR A 349 19.65 -46.62 6.63
N LEU A 350 19.04 -46.37 7.80
CA LEU A 350 18.74 -47.41 8.79
C LEU A 350 17.87 -48.56 8.23
N ASN A 351 16.99 -48.25 7.28
CA ASN A 351 16.03 -49.20 6.69
C ASN A 351 16.44 -49.71 5.30
N ALA A 352 17.63 -49.34 4.80
CA ALA A 352 18.08 -49.76 3.48
C ALA A 352 18.71 -51.17 3.55
N ARG A 353 18.19 -52.10 2.74
CA ARG A 353 18.71 -53.47 2.67
C ARG A 353 19.91 -53.53 1.73
N MET A 354 21.06 -54.00 2.22
CA MET A 354 22.24 -54.19 1.38
C MET A 354 22.00 -55.34 0.37
N PRO A 355 22.36 -55.16 -0.91
CA PRO A 355 22.19 -56.17 -1.94
C PRO A 355 23.21 -57.30 -1.78
N SER A 356 22.80 -58.50 -2.23
CA SER A 356 23.66 -59.67 -2.34
C SER A 356 24.77 -59.44 -3.37
N PRO A 357 25.98 -60.04 -3.23
CA PRO A 357 27.10 -59.86 -4.14
C PRO A 357 26.75 -60.07 -5.62
N ASP A 358 25.85 -61.02 -5.91
CA ASP A 358 25.44 -61.39 -7.27
C ASP A 358 24.59 -60.33 -7.98
N LYS A 359 24.14 -59.30 -7.25
CA LYS A 359 23.30 -58.21 -7.78
C LYS A 359 24.06 -56.89 -7.96
N LEU A 360 25.37 -56.87 -7.68
CA LEU A 360 26.21 -55.70 -7.88
C LEU A 360 26.74 -55.71 -9.32
N ALA A 361 26.16 -54.88 -10.18
CA ALA A 361 26.67 -54.67 -11.54
C ALA A 361 27.45 -53.36 -11.65
N GLY A 362 28.62 -53.40 -12.29
CA GLY A 362 29.26 -52.20 -12.87
C GLY A 362 29.83 -51.16 -11.89
N GLY A 363 30.31 -51.57 -10.71
CA GLY A 363 31.02 -50.67 -9.79
C GLY A 363 30.15 -49.63 -9.07
N PHE A 364 28.82 -49.71 -9.20
CA PHE A 364 27.89 -48.85 -8.48
C PHE A 364 27.72 -49.32 -7.04
N SER A 365 28.16 -48.51 -6.09
CA SER A 365 27.93 -48.72 -4.66
C SER A 365 26.49 -48.34 -4.29
N VAL A 366 25.88 -49.13 -3.40
CA VAL A 366 24.52 -48.95 -2.84
C VAL A 366 24.31 -47.57 -2.24
N MET A 367 25.39 -46.97 -1.74
CA MET A 367 25.38 -45.66 -1.10
C MET A 367 25.05 -44.53 -2.09
N LEU A 368 25.38 -44.72 -3.37
CA LEU A 368 25.20 -43.70 -4.40
C LEU A 368 23.72 -43.39 -4.71
N PRO A 369 22.85 -44.37 -5.00
CA PRO A 369 21.42 -44.11 -5.18
C PRO A 369 20.73 -43.66 -3.89
N LEU A 370 21.16 -44.16 -2.72
CA LEU A 370 20.58 -43.75 -1.43
C LEU A 370 20.91 -42.30 -1.08
N GLY A 371 22.16 -41.86 -1.30
CA GLY A 371 22.56 -40.47 -1.10
C GLY A 371 21.82 -39.52 -2.03
N ARG A 372 21.60 -39.91 -3.29
CA ARG A 372 20.77 -39.14 -4.23
C ARG A 372 19.33 -39.03 -3.79
N ALA A 373 18.73 -40.13 -3.32
CA ALA A 373 17.35 -40.12 -2.83
C ALA A 373 17.17 -39.21 -1.59
N VAL A 374 18.16 -39.20 -0.68
CA VAL A 374 18.15 -38.29 0.49
C VAL A 374 18.36 -36.85 0.06
N GLN A 375 19.28 -36.60 -0.88
CA GLN A 375 19.51 -35.27 -1.43
C GLN A 375 18.26 -34.72 -2.14
N GLU A 376 17.59 -35.53 -2.97
CA GLU A 376 16.33 -35.17 -3.60
C GLU A 376 15.25 -34.87 -2.56
N ALA A 377 15.07 -35.72 -1.55
CA ALA A 377 14.07 -35.50 -0.52
C ALA A 377 14.29 -34.19 0.27
N PHE A 378 15.54 -33.85 0.60
CA PHE A 378 15.85 -32.59 1.29
C PHE A 378 15.75 -31.37 0.38
N CYS A 379 16.20 -31.49 -0.87
CA CYS A 379 16.11 -30.39 -1.83
C CYS A 379 14.67 -30.13 -2.28
N ASP A 380 13.83 -31.15 -2.47
CA ASP A 380 12.42 -30.98 -2.83
C ASP A 380 11.60 -30.31 -1.72
N VAL A 381 11.90 -30.61 -0.46
CA VAL A 381 11.12 -30.08 0.67
C VAL A 381 11.53 -28.66 1.04
N LEU A 382 12.81 -28.30 0.87
CA LEU A 382 13.34 -26.97 1.25
C LEU A 382 13.37 -25.95 0.10
N PHE A 383 13.44 -26.38 -1.16
CA PHE A 383 13.45 -25.46 -2.32
C PHE A 383 12.10 -25.29 -3.01
N ASN A 384 11.01 -25.82 -2.45
CA ASN A 384 9.66 -25.38 -2.83
C ASN A 384 9.32 -24.01 -2.22
N CYS A 385 10.18 -23.02 -2.47
CA CYS A 385 9.76 -21.64 -2.64
C CYS A 385 9.69 -21.39 -4.14
N ASP A 386 8.44 -21.33 -4.62
CA ASP A 386 8.02 -20.75 -5.89
C ASP A 386 8.46 -21.45 -7.19
N ALA A 387 7.51 -22.19 -7.76
CA ALA A 387 7.10 -21.99 -9.16
C ALA A 387 5.62 -21.60 -9.21
#